data_AF-A0AAU6B659-F1
#
_entry.id   AF-A0AAU6B659-F1
#
_cell.length_a   1.000
_cell.length_b   1.000
_cell.length_c   1.000
_cell.angle_alpha   90.00
_cell.angle_beta   90.00
_cell.angle_gamma   90.00
#
_symmetry.space_group_name_H-M   'P 1'
#
loop_
_entity.id
_entity.type
_entity.pdbx_description
1 polymer ?
#
loop_
_entity_poly.entity_id
_entity_poly.type
_entity_poly.pdbx_seq_one_letter_code
_entity_poly.pdbx_strand_id
1 'polypeptide(L)'
;MVLDKPRRRTVAAEGLKTLSVVIPAYNEERTIAQAVRAARQGLTGLNIDGEVLVSASGCTDRTAEVAQEAGASVVVAERGKGAAITQGTKAADGDVICLMDADLEYYGEVPLVELLAGPIFQGIADATIANLYWRPIYPDHWLNGFFAPLAGLLFPARRRRSAPGLRATGSPARSPR
;
A
#
# COMPACT_ATOMS: atom_id res chain seq x y z
N MET A 1 -25.57 -4.81 24.55
CA MET A 1 -24.11 -4.77 24.71
C MET A 1 -23.57 -3.83 23.65
N VAL A 2 -23.38 -2.55 24.00
CA VAL A 2 -22.80 -1.56 23.08
C VAL A 2 -21.32 -1.88 23.00
N LEU A 3 -20.86 -2.41 21.87
CA LEU A 3 -19.44 -2.52 21.59
C LEU A 3 -18.89 -1.10 21.53
N ASP A 4 -18.13 -0.73 22.56
CA ASP A 4 -17.44 0.55 22.58
C ASP A 4 -16.50 0.58 21.36
N LYS A 5 -16.70 1.57 20.50
CA LYS A 5 -15.89 1.72 19.29
C LYS A 5 -14.45 1.94 19.77
N PRO A 6 -13.45 1.15 19.32
CA PRO A 6 -12.09 1.29 19.82
C PRO A 6 -11.65 2.74 19.66
N ARG A 7 -11.21 3.36 20.76
CA ARG A 7 -10.67 4.73 20.75
C ARG A 7 -9.62 4.79 19.66
N ARG A 8 -9.82 5.65 18.66
CA ARG A 8 -8.83 5.92 17.61
C ARG A 8 -7.52 6.35 18.30
N ARG A 9 -6.56 5.43 18.42
CA ARG A 9 -5.16 5.83 18.46
C ARG A 9 -4.84 6.26 17.04
N THR A 10 -4.95 7.55 16.76
CA THR A 10 -4.14 8.13 15.71
C THR A 10 -2.72 7.87 16.17
N VAL A 11 -2.01 6.95 15.52
CA VAL A 11 -0.57 6.85 15.72
C VAL A 11 -0.07 8.19 15.17
N ALA A 12 0.26 9.12 16.06
CA ALA A 12 0.82 10.38 15.61
C ALA A 12 2.05 10.01 14.78
N ALA A 13 2.11 10.47 13.53
CA ALA A 13 3.25 10.22 12.64
C ALA A 13 4.58 10.65 13.28
N GLU A 14 4.52 11.49 14.32
CA GLU A 14 5.57 11.80 15.30
C GLU A 14 6.03 10.54 16.06
N GLY A 15 6.71 9.64 15.38
CA GLY A 15 7.28 8.43 15.98
C GLY A 15 7.55 7.29 15.02
N LEU A 16 6.94 7.29 13.83
CA LEU A 16 7.16 6.25 12.83
C LEU A 16 8.57 6.42 12.23
N LYS A 17 9.43 5.42 12.39
CA LYS A 17 10.82 5.46 11.95
C LYS A 17 11.21 4.28 11.08
N THR A 18 10.46 3.18 11.13
CA THR A 18 10.82 1.95 10.42
C THR A 18 9.71 1.42 9.51
N LEU A 19 10.11 0.76 8.42
CA LEU A 19 9.20 0.13 7.45
C LEU A 19 9.58 -1.34 7.23
N SER A 20 8.61 -2.25 7.39
CA SER A 20 8.75 -3.63 6.92
C SER A 20 7.98 -3.80 5.62
N VAL A 21 8.68 -4.17 4.55
CA VAL A 21 8.05 -4.59 3.29
C VAL A 21 7.88 -6.09 3.31
N VAL A 22 6.64 -6.56 3.37
CA VAL A 22 6.31 -7.98 3.41
C VAL A 22 5.85 -8.43 2.02
N ILE A 23 6.52 -9.45 1.50
CA ILE A 23 6.30 -10.01 0.16
C ILE A 23 5.84 -11.46 0.28
N PRO A 24 4.53 -11.74 0.19
CA PRO A 24 4.03 -13.11 0.05
C PRO A 24 4.51 -13.74 -1.25
N ALA A 25 5.06 -14.96 -1.19
CA ALA A 25 5.58 -15.64 -2.37
C ALA A 25 5.23 -17.13 -2.40
N TYR A 26 4.89 -17.65 -3.59
CA TYR A 26 4.68 -19.07 -3.85
C TYR A 26 5.21 -19.43 -5.24
N ASN A 27 6.35 -20.11 -5.28
CA ASN A 27 7.03 -20.51 -6.52
C ASN A 27 7.33 -19.34 -7.49
N GLU A 28 8.01 -18.33 -6.96
CA GLU A 28 8.35 -17.05 -7.59
C GLU A 28 9.86 -16.90 -7.82
N GLU A 29 10.62 -17.99 -8.00
CA GLU A 29 12.09 -17.94 -8.16
C GLU A 29 12.57 -17.02 -9.31
N ARG A 30 11.70 -16.75 -10.29
CA ARG A 30 12.01 -15.91 -11.46
C ARG A 30 11.82 -14.42 -11.23
N THR A 31 10.94 -14.05 -10.30
CA THR A 31 10.41 -12.69 -10.11
C THR A 31 10.84 -12.11 -8.76
N ILE A 32 11.03 -12.96 -7.74
CA ILE A 32 11.24 -12.55 -6.36
C ILE A 32 12.47 -11.66 -6.17
N ALA A 33 13.57 -11.91 -6.90
CA ALA A 33 14.76 -11.05 -6.82
C ALA A 33 14.49 -9.61 -7.30
N GLN A 34 13.63 -9.45 -8.32
CA GLN A 34 13.23 -8.13 -8.80
C GLN A 34 12.33 -7.43 -7.78
N ALA A 35 11.35 -8.13 -7.22
CA ALA A 35 10.47 -7.59 -6.18
C ALA A 35 11.27 -7.14 -4.96
N VAL A 36 12.19 -7.97 -4.45
CA VAL A 36 13.07 -7.59 -3.32
C VAL A 36 13.88 -6.34 -3.63
N ARG A 37 14.50 -6.25 -4.82
CA ARG A 37 15.26 -5.06 -5.22
C ARG A 37 14.38 -3.80 -5.31
N ALA A 38 13.17 -3.92 -5.87
CA ALA A 38 12.22 -2.81 -5.94
C ALA A 38 11.77 -2.33 -4.54
N ALA A 39 11.53 -3.25 -3.61
CA ALA A 39 11.24 -2.92 -2.22
C ALA A 39 12.39 -2.15 -1.56
N ARG A 40 13.62 -2.64 -1.72
CA ARG A 40 14.83 -1.98 -1.18
C ARG A 40 15.06 -0.59 -1.79
N GLN A 41 14.77 -0.42 -3.08
CA GLN A 41 14.82 0.88 -3.74
C GLN A 41 13.82 1.86 -3.11
N GLY A 42 12.59 1.43 -2.81
CA GLY A 42 11.61 2.28 -2.13
C GLY A 42 12.00 2.65 -0.69
N LEU A 43 12.59 1.73 0.07
CA LEU A 43 13.19 2.04 1.39
C LEU A 43 14.27 3.12 1.28
N THR A 44 15.15 2.98 0.28
CA THR A 44 16.21 3.95 0.02
C THR A 44 15.66 5.30 -0.42
N GLY A 45 14.66 5.32 -1.30
CA GLY A 45 14.01 6.54 -1.80
C GLY A 45 13.31 7.33 -0.69
N LEU A 46 12.71 6.64 0.27
CA LEU A 46 12.13 7.27 1.47
C LEU A 46 13.18 7.71 2.51
N ASN A 47 14.42 7.24 2.41
CA ASN A 47 15.44 7.40 3.45
C ASN A 47 14.94 6.94 4.83
N ILE A 48 14.32 5.76 4.86
CA ILE A 48 13.75 5.13 6.06
C ILE A 48 14.47 3.81 6.33
N ASP A 49 14.82 3.58 7.59
CA ASP A 49 15.35 2.28 8.03
C ASP A 49 14.27 1.21 7.88
N GLY A 50 14.63 0.04 7.37
CA GLY A 50 13.64 -0.99 7.18
C GLY A 50 14.18 -2.31 6.69
N GLU A 51 13.26 -3.25 6.58
CA GLU A 51 13.53 -4.62 6.17
C GLU A 51 12.64 -5.02 4.98
N VAL A 52 13.11 -6.00 4.24
CA VAL A 52 12.31 -6.71 3.25
C VAL A 52 12.20 -8.15 3.71
N LEU A 53 10.97 -8.61 3.92
CA LEU A 53 10.65 -9.93 4.42
C LEU A 53 9.82 -10.67 3.40
N VAL A 54 10.36 -11.77 2.88
CA VAL A 54 9.66 -12.66 1.96
C VAL A 54 9.02 -13.79 2.75
N SER A 55 7.70 -13.92 2.65
CA SER A 55 6.96 -15.02 3.27
C SER A 55 6.72 -16.13 2.23
N ALA A 56 7.60 -17.13 2.22
CA ALA A 56 7.55 -18.26 1.30
C ALA A 56 6.49 -19.28 1.74
N SER A 57 5.37 -19.37 1.02
CA SER A 57 4.19 -20.15 1.44
C SER A 57 4.07 -21.50 0.76
N GLY A 58 4.80 -22.51 1.26
CA GLY A 58 4.80 -23.86 0.70
C GLY A 58 5.50 -23.98 -0.66
N CYS A 59 6.54 -23.17 -0.89
CA CYS A 59 7.32 -23.20 -2.12
C CYS A 59 8.03 -24.54 -2.33
N THR A 60 8.16 -24.97 -3.58
CA THR A 60 8.86 -26.20 -4.01
C THR A 60 10.05 -25.90 -4.92
N ASP A 61 10.32 -24.63 -5.18
CA ASP A 61 11.37 -24.12 -6.06
C ASP A 61 12.41 -23.32 -5.25
N ARG A 62 13.29 -22.55 -5.93
CA ARG A 62 14.36 -21.78 -5.27
C ARG A 62 13.90 -20.41 -4.75
N THR A 63 12.60 -20.13 -4.63
CA THR A 63 12.08 -18.79 -4.22
C THR A 63 12.75 -18.24 -2.96
N ALA A 64 12.87 -19.05 -1.92
CA ALA A 64 13.44 -18.63 -0.63
C ALA A 64 14.94 -18.30 -0.75
N GLU A 65 15.69 -19.15 -1.45
CA GLU A 65 17.13 -18.96 -1.68
C GLU A 65 17.38 -17.68 -2.48
N VAL A 66 16.67 -17.49 -3.60
CA VAL A 66 16.79 -16.30 -4.46
C VAL A 66 16.39 -15.02 -3.70
N ALA A 67 15.39 -15.09 -2.82
CA ALA A 67 15.01 -13.96 -1.97
C ALA A 67 16.13 -13.56 -0.99
N GLN A 68 16.77 -14.54 -0.35
CA GLN A 68 17.89 -14.30 0.57
C GLN A 68 19.09 -13.71 -0.17
N GLU A 69 19.44 -14.26 -1.34
CA GLU A 69 20.51 -13.73 -2.20
C GLU A 69 20.24 -12.29 -2.64
N ALA A 70 18.98 -11.92 -2.86
CA ALA A 70 18.57 -10.55 -3.18
C ALA A 70 18.56 -9.60 -1.97
N GLY A 71 18.83 -10.12 -0.76
CA GLY A 71 18.96 -9.34 0.47
C GLY A 71 17.66 -9.17 1.24
N ALA A 72 16.72 -10.11 1.13
CA ALA A 72 15.55 -10.20 2.00
C ALA A 72 15.75 -11.24 3.12
N SER A 73 15.09 -11.00 4.24
CA SER A 73 14.82 -12.05 5.23
C SER A 73 13.71 -12.96 4.71
N VAL A 74 13.72 -14.24 5.10
CA VAL A 74 12.68 -15.20 4.68
C VAL A 74 12.01 -15.82 5.90
N VAL A 75 10.69 -15.84 5.88
CA VAL A 75 9.86 -16.65 6.79
C VAL A 75 9.14 -17.71 5.99
N VAL A 76 9.06 -18.92 6.56
CA VAL A 76 8.32 -20.03 5.96
C VAL A 76 6.89 -19.98 6.43
N ALA A 77 5.94 -20.06 5.50
CA ALA A 77 4.53 -20.10 5.79
C ALA A 77 3.80 -21.34 5.25
N GLU A 78 2.68 -21.64 5.90
CA GLU A 78 1.73 -22.61 5.35
C GLU A 78 1.25 -22.15 3.98
N ARG A 79 0.91 -23.11 3.11
CA ARG A 79 0.49 -22.81 1.74
C ARG A 79 -0.78 -21.97 1.73
N GLY A 80 -0.73 -20.87 0.99
CA GLY A 80 -1.88 -19.98 0.74
C GLY A 80 -1.57 -18.52 1.06
N LYS A 81 -2.11 -17.61 0.23
CA LYS A 81 -1.82 -16.17 0.32
C LYS A 81 -2.18 -15.58 1.69
N GLY A 82 -3.31 -15.99 2.29
CA GLY A 82 -3.71 -15.52 3.62
C GLY A 82 -2.74 -15.93 4.73
N ALA A 83 -2.23 -17.16 4.68
CA ALA A 83 -1.22 -17.65 5.63
C ALA A 83 0.10 -16.90 5.44
N ALA A 84 0.54 -16.72 4.18
CA ALA A 84 1.72 -15.95 3.83
C ALA A 84 1.67 -14.52 4.36
N ILE A 85 0.58 -13.80 4.09
CA ILE A 85 0.37 -12.44 4.59
C ILE A 85 0.37 -12.42 6.12
N THR A 86 -0.39 -13.33 6.74
CA THR A 86 -0.52 -13.37 8.21
C THR A 86 0.81 -13.62 8.89
N GLN A 87 1.59 -14.58 8.41
CA GLN A 87 2.86 -14.94 9.02
C GLN A 87 3.94 -13.89 8.73
N GLY A 88 4.01 -13.40 7.48
CA GLY A 88 4.92 -12.31 7.13
C GLY A 88 4.66 -11.04 7.94
N THR A 89 3.39 -10.66 8.11
CA THR A 89 3.00 -9.50 8.93
C THR A 89 3.32 -9.70 10.41
N LYS A 90 3.22 -10.93 10.94
CA LYS A 90 3.58 -11.24 12.33
C LYS A 90 5.09 -11.23 12.59
N ALA A 91 5.89 -11.52 11.57
CA ALA A 91 7.35 -11.55 11.64
C ALA A 91 7.98 -10.18 11.34
N ALA A 92 7.19 -9.22 10.87
CA ALA A 92 7.63 -7.86 10.57
C ALA A 92 7.79 -7.04 11.86
N ASP A 93 8.91 -6.32 11.98
CA ASP A 93 9.25 -5.51 13.15
C ASP A 93 9.08 -3.99 12.94
N GLY A 94 8.68 -3.57 11.74
CA GLY A 94 8.54 -2.16 11.36
C GLY A 94 7.31 -1.47 11.95
N ASP A 95 7.42 -0.17 12.21
CA ASP A 95 6.29 0.65 12.67
C ASP A 95 5.18 0.72 11.62
N VAL A 96 5.56 0.67 10.34
CA VAL A 96 4.68 0.60 9.17
C VAL A 96 4.93 -0.72 8.44
N ILE A 97 3.85 -1.34 7.94
CA ILE A 97 3.92 -2.56 7.13
C ILE A 97 3.40 -2.24 5.73
N CYS A 98 4.22 -2.54 4.72
CA CYS A 98 3.85 -2.45 3.31
C CYS A 98 3.75 -3.86 2.72
N LEU A 99 2.55 -4.27 2.31
CA LEU A 99 2.36 -5.52 1.56
C LEU A 99 2.64 -5.27 0.07
N MET A 100 3.47 -6.11 -0.55
CA MET A 100 3.77 -6.04 -1.98
C MET A 100 3.77 -7.45 -2.58
N ASP A 101 3.19 -7.62 -3.76
CA ASP A 101 3.18 -8.92 -4.44
C ASP A 101 4.57 -9.24 -5.05
N ALA A 102 4.92 -10.54 -5.11
CA ALA A 102 6.22 -11.03 -5.56
C ALA A 102 6.44 -10.95 -7.08
N ASP A 103 5.36 -10.90 -7.85
CA ASP A 103 5.32 -10.91 -9.32
C ASP A 103 4.92 -9.55 -9.90
N LEU A 104 5.03 -8.48 -9.10
CA LEU A 104 4.56 -7.17 -9.51
C LEU A 104 5.54 -6.45 -10.44
N GLU A 105 5.06 -6.14 -11.64
CA GLU A 105 5.69 -5.18 -12.54
C GLU A 105 5.08 -3.79 -12.36
N TYR A 106 5.92 -2.84 -11.95
CA TYR A 106 5.52 -1.44 -11.77
C TYR A 106 6.51 -0.53 -12.49
N TYR A 107 5.99 0.35 -13.36
CA TYR A 107 6.77 1.19 -14.27
C TYR A 107 6.67 2.69 -13.96
N GLY A 108 6.20 3.06 -12.76
CA GLY A 108 6.13 4.45 -12.36
C GLY A 108 7.51 5.04 -12.03
N GLU A 109 7.63 6.36 -12.13
CA GLU A 109 8.87 7.08 -11.86
C GLU A 109 9.33 6.98 -10.40
N VAL A 110 8.38 6.92 -9.47
CA VAL A 110 8.62 6.81 -8.04
C VAL A 110 8.44 5.35 -7.63
N PRO A 111 9.40 4.71 -6.93
CA PRO A 111 9.24 3.33 -6.45
C PRO A 111 7.91 3.10 -5.74
N LEU A 112 7.24 1.97 -6.01
CA LEU A 112 5.89 1.72 -5.49
C LEU A 112 5.83 1.77 -3.95
N VAL A 113 6.84 1.22 -3.27
CA VAL A 113 6.91 1.25 -1.80
C VAL A 113 7.02 2.69 -1.28
N GLU A 114 7.76 3.56 -1.98
CA GLU A 114 7.84 4.99 -1.66
C GLU A 114 6.47 5.68 -1.86
N LEU A 115 5.81 5.41 -2.98
CA LEU A 115 4.47 5.94 -3.28
C LEU A 115 3.44 5.52 -2.21
N LEU A 116 3.52 4.29 -1.72
CA LEU A 116 2.61 3.75 -0.71
C LEU A 116 2.94 4.29 0.68
N ALA A 117 4.17 4.17 1.16
CA ALA A 117 4.49 4.48 2.54
C ALA A 117 4.73 5.99 2.79
N GLY A 118 5.07 6.77 1.76
CA GLY A 118 5.31 8.21 1.88
C GLY A 118 4.18 8.99 2.57
N PRO A 119 2.90 8.84 2.16
CA PRO A 119 1.76 9.45 2.84
C PRO A 119 1.62 9.10 4.33
N ILE A 120 2.07 7.91 4.74
CA ILE A 120 2.00 7.46 6.14
C ILE A 120 3.07 8.18 6.96
N PHE A 121 4.32 8.20 6.48
CA PHE A 121 5.42 8.90 7.15
C PHE A 121 5.24 10.43 7.16
N GLN A 122 4.51 10.99 6.19
CA GLN A 122 4.10 12.40 6.18
C GLN A 122 2.94 12.71 7.13
N GLY A 123 2.32 11.70 7.75
CA GLY A 123 1.17 11.86 8.63
C GLY A 123 -0.11 12.32 7.94
N ILE A 124 -0.21 12.16 6.62
CA ILE A 124 -1.40 12.52 5.84
C ILE A 124 -2.37 11.34 5.68
N ALA A 125 -1.94 10.11 5.98
CA ALA A 125 -2.76 8.91 5.95
C ALA A 125 -2.38 7.90 7.04
N ASP A 126 -3.37 7.16 7.56
CA ASP A 126 -3.13 5.99 8.43
C ASP A 126 -2.92 4.69 7.62
N ALA A 127 -3.36 4.68 6.36
CA ALA A 127 -3.24 3.54 5.45
C ALA A 127 -3.35 4.00 3.99
N THR A 128 -2.65 3.31 3.10
CA THR A 128 -2.61 3.58 1.67
C THR A 128 -2.88 2.30 0.88
N ILE A 129 -3.61 2.44 -0.23
CA ILE A 129 -3.89 1.34 -1.15
C ILE A 129 -3.62 1.87 -2.55
N ALA A 130 -2.73 1.20 -3.28
CA ALA A 130 -2.50 1.51 -4.68
C ALA A 130 -3.54 0.83 -5.55
N ASN A 131 -3.93 1.52 -6.61
CA ASN A 131 -4.71 0.97 -7.69
C ASN A 131 -3.95 1.17 -9.00
N LEU A 132 -3.36 0.09 -9.53
CA LEU A 132 -2.35 0.14 -10.60
C LEU A 132 -2.91 -0.08 -12.01
N TYR A 133 -4.21 0.12 -12.25
CA TYR A 133 -4.81 -0.14 -13.57
C TYR A 133 -4.29 0.79 -14.68
N TRP A 134 -3.73 0.19 -15.73
CA TRP A 134 -3.37 0.83 -17.01
C TRP A 134 -4.51 0.79 -18.07
N ARG A 135 -5.78 0.78 -17.65
CA ARG A 135 -6.92 0.90 -18.58
C ARG A 135 -7.94 1.90 -18.07
N PRO A 136 -8.52 2.75 -18.94
CA PRO A 136 -9.65 3.60 -18.54
C PRO A 136 -10.82 2.68 -18.17
N ILE A 137 -11.15 2.62 -16.88
CA ILE A 137 -12.33 1.94 -16.39
C ILE A 137 -13.54 2.76 -16.81
N TYR A 138 -14.35 2.25 -17.74
CA TYR A 138 -15.83 2.15 -17.69
C TYR A 138 -16.31 1.38 -18.94
N PRO A 139 -17.32 0.48 -18.87
CA PRO A 139 -18.08 -0.02 -17.72
C PRO A 139 -18.24 -1.57 -17.69
N ASP A 140 -17.80 -2.27 -16.63
CA ASP A 140 -18.28 -3.66 -16.34
C ASP A 140 -18.07 -4.09 -14.85
N HIS A 141 -18.02 -3.15 -13.90
CA HIS A 141 -17.82 -3.48 -12.47
C HIS A 141 -19.11 -3.42 -11.66
N TRP A 142 -19.90 -4.48 -11.73
CA TRP A 142 -21.00 -4.80 -10.80
C TRP A 142 -20.60 -4.71 -9.30
N LEU A 143 -19.33 -4.94 -8.96
CA LEU A 143 -18.82 -4.86 -7.59
C LEU A 143 -18.71 -3.42 -7.04
N ASN A 144 -18.35 -2.43 -7.85
CA ASN A 144 -18.34 -1.02 -7.41
C ASN A 144 -19.77 -0.47 -7.25
N GLY A 145 -20.71 -0.95 -8.07
CA GLY A 145 -22.13 -0.57 -7.98
C GLY A 145 -22.85 -1.11 -6.75
N PHE A 146 -22.47 -2.29 -6.25
CA PHE A 146 -23.10 -2.91 -5.08
C PHE A 146 -22.61 -2.32 -3.75
N PHE A 147 -21.31 -2.05 -3.61
CA PHE A 147 -20.73 -1.58 -2.35
C PHE A 147 -20.73 -0.06 -2.18
N ALA A 148 -20.74 0.73 -3.24
CA ALA A 148 -20.76 2.19 -3.14
C ALA A 148 -21.99 2.75 -2.39
N PRO A 149 -23.23 2.24 -2.61
CA PRO A 149 -24.39 2.65 -1.83
C PRO A 149 -24.25 2.30 -0.35
N LEU A 150 -23.71 1.11 -0.04
CA LEU A 150 -23.54 0.62 1.33
C LEU A 150 -22.46 1.42 2.08
N ALA A 151 -21.34 1.73 1.43
CA ALA A 151 -20.31 2.61 1.97
C ALA A 151 -20.86 4.03 2.22
N GLY A 152 -21.72 4.52 1.33
CA GLY A 152 -22.42 5.80 1.51
C GLY A 152 -23.42 5.81 2.68
N LEU A 153 -24.01 4.67 3.00
CA LEU A 153 -24.92 4.49 4.15
C LEU A 153 -24.15 4.37 5.48
N LEU A 154 -23.01 3.67 5.46
CA LEU A 154 -22.18 3.41 6.65
C LEU A 154 -21.27 4.59 7.02
N PHE A 155 -20.90 5.44 6.06
CA PHE A 155 -20.04 6.62 6.27
C PHE A 155 -20.68 7.93 5.76
N PRO A 156 -21.84 8.35 6.29
CA PRO A 156 -22.55 9.53 5.80
C PRO A 156 -21.76 10.85 5.97
N ALA A 157 -20.77 10.87 6.88
CA ALA A 157 -19.91 12.03 7.14
C ALA A 157 -18.93 12.36 5.99
N ARG A 158 -18.66 11.44 5.05
CA ARG A 158 -17.80 11.71 3.87
C ARG A 158 -18.50 12.50 2.75
N ARG A 159 -19.83 12.70 2.80
CA ARG A 159 -20.58 13.47 1.79
C ARG A 159 -20.36 14.99 1.83
N ARG A 160 -19.67 15.54 2.83
CA ARG A 160 -19.61 17.02 3.04
C ARG A 160 -18.33 17.73 2.61
N ARG A 161 -17.44 17.12 1.83
CA ARG A 161 -16.32 17.84 1.19
C ARG A 161 -16.10 17.43 -0.27
N SER A 162 -17.12 17.61 -1.08
CA SER A 162 -16.96 17.73 -2.54
C SER A 162 -18.07 18.64 -3.05
N ALA A 163 -17.96 19.93 -2.77
CA ALA A 163 -18.67 20.95 -3.55
C ALA A 163 -17.72 21.39 -4.68
N PRO A 164 -18.07 21.14 -5.96
CA PRO A 164 -17.34 21.72 -7.07
C PRO A 164 -17.72 23.21 -7.16
N GLY A 165 -16.74 24.08 -6.95
CA GLY A 165 -16.98 25.51 -6.85
C GLY A 165 -15.72 26.36 -7.00
N LEU A 166 -14.87 26.05 -7.97
CA LEU A 166 -13.96 27.05 -8.55
C LEU A 166 -14.53 27.46 -9.92
N ARG A 167 -15.36 28.51 -9.93
CA ARG A 167 -15.56 29.33 -11.13
C ARG A 167 -14.52 30.43 -11.08
N ALA A 168 -13.55 30.37 -11.99
CA ALA A 168 -12.77 31.55 -12.35
C ALA A 168 -13.70 32.53 -13.07
N THR A 169 -14.14 33.59 -12.39
CA THR A 169 -14.74 34.76 -13.03
C THR A 169 -13.62 35.76 -13.30
N GLY A 170 -13.23 35.88 -14.56
CA GLY A 170 -12.47 37.05 -15.02
C GLY A 170 -13.33 38.29 -14.82
N SER A 171 -12.79 39.29 -14.11
CA SER A 171 -13.37 40.62 -14.01
C SER A 171 -13.16 41.34 -15.35
N PRO A 172 -14.18 41.93 -16.00
CA PRO A 172 -13.92 42.94 -17.01
C PRO A 172 -13.43 44.20 -16.30
N ALA A 173 -12.15 44.52 -16.49
CA ALA A 173 -11.62 45.82 -16.11
C ALA A 173 -12.40 46.89 -16.89
N ARG A 174 -13.24 47.65 -16.19
CA ARG A 174 -13.70 48.96 -16.64
C ARG A 174 -12.51 49.90 -16.57
N SER A 175 -12.09 50.47 -17.71
CA SER A 175 -11.30 51.70 -17.72
C SER A 175 -12.23 52.89 -17.42
N PRO A 176 -11.83 53.82 -16.54
CA PRO A 176 -12.41 55.14 -16.50
C PRO A 176 -11.55 56.13 -17.31
N ARG A 177 -12.25 56.86 -18.20
CA ARG A 177 -11.85 58.04 -19.00
C ARG A 177 -11.16 57.77 -20.33
#